data_AF-A0A3A4ZX89-F1
#
_entry.id   AF-A0A3A4ZX89-F1
#
_cell.length_a   1.000
_cell.length_b   1.000
_cell.length_c   1.000
_cell.angle_alpha   90.00
_cell.angle_beta   90.00
_cell.angle_gamma   90.00
#
_symmetry.space_group_name_H-M   'P 1'
#
loop_
_entity.id
_entity.type
_entity.pdbx_description
1 polymer ?
#
loop_
_entity_poly.entity_id
_entity_poly.type
_entity_poly.pdbx_seq_one_letter_code
_entity_poly.pdbx_strand_id
1 'polypeptide(L)'
;MIRLRLFGRCRIYHDPVSPVLHAPAEIGWQAWFRTIDLVTPRRLKGRELLMRTRGWWTVEPSEIAPVVEDHGRLVVGEKGELMVEFKTPDDVNALKTALSKRFGDQVLLSP
;
A
#
# COMPACT_ATOMS: atom_id res chain seq x y z
N MET A 1 -17.40 -8.50 1.54
CA MET A 1 -16.11 -8.08 0.95
C MET A 1 -15.07 -8.18 2.04
N ILE A 2 -13.93 -8.84 1.79
CA ILE A 2 -12.92 -9.11 2.82
C ILE A 2 -11.79 -8.09 2.66
N ARG A 3 -11.25 -7.58 3.76
CA ARG A 3 -10.10 -6.67 3.75
C ARG A 3 -9.03 -7.19 4.69
N LEU A 4 -7.80 -7.24 4.21
CA LEU A 4 -6.62 -7.57 5.01
C LEU A 4 -5.56 -6.50 4.79
N ARG A 5 -4.80 -6.19 5.84
CA ARG A 5 -3.67 -5.28 5.78
C ARG A 5 -2.46 -5.95 5.13
N LEU A 6 -1.73 -5.18 4.33
CA LEU A 6 -0.50 -5.62 3.67
C LEU A 6 0.72 -5.11 4.46
N PHE A 7 1.62 -6.03 4.80
CA PHE A 7 2.86 -5.74 5.51
C PHE A 7 4.04 -6.17 4.66
N GLY A 8 5.13 -5.42 4.74
CA GLY A 8 6.44 -5.81 4.21
C GLY A 8 7.48 -5.80 5.33
N ARG A 9 8.47 -6.68 5.24
CA ARG A 9 9.62 -6.68 6.13
C ARG A 9 10.39 -5.37 5.97
N CYS A 10 10.62 -4.67 7.08
CA CYS A 10 11.41 -3.45 7.10
C CYS A 10 12.87 -3.76 6.74
N ARG A 11 13.48 -2.92 5.91
CA ARG A 11 14.89 -3.07 5.52
C ARG A 11 15.87 -2.86 6.67
N ILE A 12 15.50 -2.02 7.64
CA ILE A 12 16.37 -1.62 8.76
C ILE A 12 16.11 -2.50 9.98
N TYR A 13 14.86 -2.58 10.41
CA TYR A 13 14.49 -3.30 11.65
C TYR A 13 14.15 -4.76 11.43
N HIS A 14 14.02 -5.20 10.17
CA HIS A 14 13.60 -6.55 9.81
C HIS A 14 12.24 -7.00 10.35
N ASP A 15 11.47 -6.15 11.03
CA ASP A 15 10.11 -6.47 11.46
C ASP A 15 9.08 -6.18 10.37
N PRO A 16 7.93 -6.89 10.35
CA PRO A 16 6.83 -6.56 9.45
C PRO A 16 6.25 -5.18 9.76
N VAL A 17 6.23 -4.30 8.76
CA VAL A 17 5.68 -2.95 8.86
C VAL A 17 4.74 -2.65 7.71
N SER A 18 3.74 -1.81 7.95
CA SER A 18 2.76 -1.38 6.95
C SER A 18 2.65 0.14 6.97
N PRO A 19 2.70 0.83 5.81
CA PRO A 19 2.55 2.26 5.78
C PRO A 19 1.13 2.67 6.21
N VAL A 20 1.04 3.80 6.91
CA VAL A 20 -0.23 4.41 7.32
C VAL A 20 -0.25 5.86 6.86
N LEU A 21 -1.28 6.23 6.11
CA LEU A 21 -1.52 7.59 5.68
C LEU A 21 -2.15 8.40 6.83
N HIS A 22 -1.32 9.18 7.54
CA HIS A 22 -1.78 10.00 8.67
C HIS A 22 -2.65 11.20 8.26
N ALA A 23 -2.37 11.81 7.12
CA ALA A 23 -3.14 12.91 6.53
C ALA A 23 -3.21 12.73 5.01
N PRO A 24 -4.26 13.25 4.33
CA PRO A 24 -4.30 13.26 2.87
C PRO A 24 -3.05 13.89 2.27
N ALA A 25 -2.64 13.42 1.09
CA ALA A 25 -1.61 14.13 0.35
C ALA A 25 -2.19 15.46 -0.14
N GLU A 26 -1.47 16.54 0.05
CA GLU A 26 -1.90 17.88 -0.34
C GLU A 26 -1.25 18.30 -1.65
N ILE A 27 -2.03 18.93 -2.52
CA ILE A 27 -1.54 19.52 -3.78
C ILE A 27 -1.83 21.02 -3.73
N GLY A 28 -0.77 21.83 -3.78
CA GLY A 28 -0.85 23.28 -3.92
C GLY A 28 -0.37 23.75 -5.30
N TRP A 29 -0.37 25.07 -5.52
CA TRP A 29 0.01 25.69 -6.79
C TRP A 29 1.04 26.79 -6.59
N GLN A 30 2.11 26.75 -7.37
CA GLN A 30 3.03 27.87 -7.52
C GLN A 30 2.74 28.57 -8.84
N ALA A 31 2.36 29.85 -8.78
CA ALA A 31 2.14 30.66 -9.96
C ALA A 31 3.26 31.70 -10.12
N TRP A 32 3.48 32.12 -11.37
CA TRP A 32 4.59 33.00 -11.73
C TRP A 32 4.39 34.45 -11.29
N PHE A 33 3.14 34.93 -11.30
CA PHE A 33 2.81 36.36 -11.13
C PHE A 33 1.97 36.66 -9.88
N ARG A 34 1.63 35.64 -9.09
CA ARG A 34 0.81 35.79 -7.89
C ARG A 34 1.00 34.62 -6.95
N THR A 35 0.70 34.83 -5.69
CA THR A 35 0.56 33.77 -4.69
C THR A 35 -0.80 33.09 -4.85
N ILE A 36 -0.83 31.77 -4.70
CA ILE A 36 -2.06 30.97 -4.66
C ILE A 36 -2.05 30.16 -3.37
N ASP A 37 -2.92 30.51 -2.44
CA ASP A 37 -3.03 29.85 -1.12
C ASP A 37 -4.05 28.69 -1.11
N LEU A 38 -4.41 28.18 -2.29
CA LEU A 38 -5.35 27.06 -2.42
C LEU A 38 -4.60 25.73 -2.39
N VAL A 39 -5.00 24.86 -1.45
CA VAL A 39 -4.51 23.49 -1.30
C VAL A 39 -5.66 22.51 -1.48
N THR A 40 -5.44 21.46 -2.26
CA THR A 40 -6.42 20.39 -2.48
C THR A 40 -5.93 19.11 -1.77
N PRO A 41 -6.58 18.68 -0.67
CA PRO A 41 -6.26 17.40 -0.03
C PRO A 41 -6.83 16.25 -0.87
N ARG A 42 -5.99 15.26 -1.16
CA ARG A 42 -6.35 14.05 -1.90
C ARG A 42 -5.79 12.82 -1.21
N ARG A 43 -6.66 11.86 -0.89
CA ARG A 43 -6.20 10.55 -0.41
C ARG A 43 -5.43 9.84 -1.52
N LEU A 44 -4.32 9.22 -1.14
CA LEU A 44 -3.60 8.32 -2.04
C LEU A 44 -4.47 7.09 -2.36
N LYS A 45 -4.32 6.55 -3.56
CA LYS A 45 -4.79 5.21 -3.91
C LYS A 45 -3.92 4.16 -3.22
N GLY A 46 -4.43 2.94 -3.06
CA GLY A 46 -3.67 1.86 -2.40
C GLY A 46 -2.34 1.57 -3.09
N ARG A 47 -2.31 1.53 -4.43
CA ARG A 47 -1.07 1.37 -5.20
C ARG A 47 -0.08 2.51 -4.96
N GLU A 48 -0.56 3.76 -4.91
CA GLU A 48 0.30 4.91 -4.66
C GLU A 48 0.91 4.86 -3.26
N LEU A 49 0.12 4.47 -2.24
CA LEU A 49 0.60 4.29 -0.87
C LEU A 49 1.64 3.16 -0.78
N LEU A 50 1.42 2.03 -1.47
CA LEU A 50 2.41 0.96 -1.58
C LEU A 50 3.73 1.48 -2.20
N MET A 51 3.69 2.31 -3.25
CA MET A 51 4.92 2.84 -3.85
C MET A 51 5.72 3.76 -2.90
N ARG A 52 5.08 4.34 -1.87
CA ARG A 52 5.78 5.13 -0.84
C ARG A 52 6.64 4.28 0.10
N THR A 53 6.54 2.95 0.05
CA THR A 53 7.39 2.03 0.81
C THR A 53 8.71 1.70 0.12
N ARG A 54 8.98 2.26 -1.07
CA ARG A 54 10.26 2.11 -1.76
C ARG A 54 11.41 2.50 -0.82
N GLY A 55 12.39 1.61 -0.69
CA GLY A 55 13.53 1.78 0.21
C GLY A 55 13.25 1.47 1.68
N TRP A 56 11.99 1.44 2.11
CA TRP A 56 11.59 1.04 3.46
C TRP A 56 11.45 -0.47 3.61
N TRP A 57 10.90 -1.14 2.59
CA TRP A 57 10.75 -2.59 2.58
C TRP A 57 11.98 -3.27 1.96
N THR A 58 12.22 -4.52 2.34
CA THR A 58 13.26 -5.37 1.76
C THR A 58 13.00 -5.68 0.29
N VAL A 59 11.72 -5.88 -0.08
CA VAL A 59 11.26 -6.12 -1.46
C VAL A 59 10.76 -4.82 -2.09
N GLU A 60 11.01 -4.64 -3.39
CA GLU A 60 10.57 -3.45 -4.12
C GLU A 60 9.05 -3.46 -4.33
N PRO A 61 8.31 -2.39 -3.96
CA PRO A 61 6.85 -2.33 -4.10
C PRO A 61 6.33 -2.53 -5.53
N SER A 62 7.11 -2.19 -6.56
CA SER A 62 6.72 -2.44 -7.95
C SER A 62 6.65 -3.92 -8.33
N GLU A 63 7.34 -4.80 -7.59
CA GLU A 63 7.24 -6.24 -7.77
C GLU A 63 6.04 -6.85 -7.03
N ILE A 64 5.67 -6.25 -5.90
CA ILE A 64 4.55 -6.69 -5.06
C ILE A 64 3.20 -6.32 -5.70
N ALA A 65 3.09 -5.10 -6.21
CA ALA A 65 1.84 -4.58 -6.77
C ALA A 65 1.14 -5.50 -7.79
N PRO A 66 1.81 -6.03 -8.84
CA PRO A 66 1.15 -6.91 -9.80
C PRO A 66 0.63 -8.20 -9.15
N VAL A 67 1.41 -8.81 -8.25
CA VAL A 67 1.00 -10.05 -7.56
C VAL A 67 -0.25 -9.83 -6.72
N VAL A 68 -0.33 -8.69 -6.03
CA VAL A 68 -1.51 -8.34 -5.24
C VAL A 68 -2.72 -8.06 -6.14
N GLU A 69 -2.51 -7.35 -7.25
CA GLU A 69 -3.58 -6.95 -8.17
C GLU A 69 -4.17 -8.12 -8.98
N ASP A 70 -3.41 -9.20 -9.18
CA ASP A 70 -3.89 -10.44 -9.81
C ASP A 70 -4.96 -11.16 -8.95
N HIS A 71 -4.98 -10.90 -7.64
CA HIS A 71 -5.85 -11.58 -6.69
C HIS A 71 -6.76 -10.64 -5.89
N GLY A 72 -6.57 -9.33 -5.94
CA GLY A 72 -7.31 -8.38 -5.13
C GLY A 72 -7.11 -6.93 -5.56
N ARG A 73 -7.62 -5.98 -4.77
CA ARG A 73 -7.47 -4.55 -5.05
C ARG A 73 -6.75 -3.86 -3.91
N LEU A 74 -5.65 -3.17 -4.21
CA LEU A 74 -4.98 -2.29 -3.26
C LEU A 74 -5.87 -1.07 -2.94
N VAL A 75 -6.19 -0.88 -1.67
CA VAL A 75 -7.01 0.23 -1.18
C VAL A 75 -6.36 0.88 0.05
N VAL A 76 -6.77 2.11 0.34
CA VAL A 76 -6.41 2.80 1.59
C VAL A 76 -7.60 2.73 2.53
N GLY A 77 -7.38 2.21 3.73
CA GLY A 77 -8.37 2.10 4.79
C GLY A 77 -8.89 3.45 5.29
N GLU A 78 -9.94 3.41 6.10
CA GLU A 78 -10.50 4.60 6.71
C GLU A 78 -9.48 5.34 7.59
N LYS A 79 -8.67 4.57 8.32
CA LYS A 79 -7.56 5.04 9.17
C LYS A 79 -6.24 5.24 8.41
N GLY A 80 -6.25 5.18 7.08
CA GLY A 80 -5.06 5.39 6.24
C GLY A 80 -4.21 4.14 6.00
N GLU A 81 -4.63 2.97 6.47
CA GLU A 81 -3.85 1.73 6.36
C GLU A 81 -3.78 1.22 4.92
N LEU A 82 -2.65 0.64 4.53
CA LEU A 82 -2.55 -0.10 3.28
C LEU A 82 -3.25 -1.46 3.39
N MET A 83 -4.33 -1.64 2.63
CA MET A 83 -5.12 -2.86 2.63
C MET A 83 -5.23 -3.47 1.22
N VAL A 84 -5.56 -4.75 1.20
CA VAL A 84 -6.02 -5.48 0.01
C VAL A 84 -7.48 -5.86 0.24
N GLU A 85 -8.31 -5.52 -0.73
CA GLU A 85 -9.72 -5.86 -0.75
C GLU A 85 -9.97 -7.04 -1.70
N PHE A 86 -10.71 -8.03 -1.21
CA PHE A 86 -10.98 -9.29 -1.89
C PHE A 86 -12.49 -9.50 -2.08
N LYS A 87 -12.83 -10.20 -3.16
CA LYS A 87 -14.21 -10.60 -3.44
C LYS A 87 -14.58 -11.86 -2.66
N THR A 88 -13.68 -12.84 -2.63
CA THR A 88 -13.91 -14.16 -2.02
C THR A 88 -12.81 -14.55 -1.03
N PRO A 89 -13.06 -15.52 -0.13
CA PRO A 89 -12.02 -16.12 0.70
C PRO A 89 -10.96 -16.87 -0.11
N ASP A 90 -11.30 -17.42 -1.27
CA ASP A 90 -10.36 -18.15 -2.12
C ASP A 90 -9.29 -17.22 -2.69
N ASP A 91 -9.68 -15.99 -3.05
CA ASP A 91 -8.74 -14.94 -3.49
C ASP A 91 -7.70 -14.61 -2.40
N VAL A 92 -8.12 -14.63 -1.13
CA VAL A 92 -7.22 -14.40 0.02
C VAL A 92 -6.17 -15.51 0.11
N ASN A 93 -6.62 -16.77 0.01
CA ASN A 93 -5.72 -17.92 0.08
C ASN A 93 -4.77 -17.94 -1.12
N ALA A 94 -5.28 -17.67 -2.32
CA ALA A 94 -4.48 -17.57 -3.54
C ALA A 94 -3.39 -16.50 -3.40
N LEU A 95 -3.72 -15.31 -2.91
CA LEU A 95 -2.72 -14.26 -2.70
C LEU A 95 -1.69 -14.64 -1.63
N LYS A 96 -2.11 -15.22 -0.51
CA LYS A 96 -1.18 -15.71 0.53
C LYS A 96 -0.16 -16.70 -0.05
N THR A 97 -0.62 -17.65 -0.85
CA THR A 97 0.26 -18.62 -1.53
C THR A 97 1.18 -17.94 -2.54
N ALA A 98 0.67 -17.01 -3.36
CA ALA A 98 1.47 -16.29 -4.36
C ALA A 98 2.56 -15.44 -3.71
N LEU A 99 2.24 -14.71 -2.63
CA LEU A 99 3.20 -13.92 -1.86
C LEU A 99 4.25 -14.80 -1.20
N SER A 100 3.83 -15.89 -0.55
CA SER A 100 4.76 -16.84 0.09
C SER A 100 5.72 -17.47 -0.93
N LYS A 101 5.21 -17.89 -2.09
CA LYS A 101 6.02 -18.50 -3.15
C LYS A 101 7.05 -17.54 -3.74
N ARG A 102 6.69 -16.26 -3.91
CA ARG A 102 7.55 -15.28 -4.58
C ARG A 102 8.47 -14.51 -3.63
N PHE A 103 7.99 -14.23 -2.42
CA PHE A 103 8.65 -13.34 -1.46
C PHE A 103 8.92 -13.99 -0.11
N GLY A 104 8.56 -15.26 0.11
CA GLY A 104 8.76 -15.95 1.38
C GLY A 104 7.98 -15.28 2.52
N ASP A 105 8.67 -14.92 3.59
CA ASP A 105 8.12 -14.20 4.75
C ASP A 105 8.24 -12.67 4.64
N GLN A 106 8.70 -12.15 3.49
CA GLN A 106 9.00 -10.73 3.32
C GLN A 106 7.76 -9.88 3.10
N VAL A 107 6.65 -10.47 2.64
CA VAL A 107 5.38 -9.78 2.40
C VAL A 107 4.26 -10.62 3.00
N LEU A 108 3.47 -10.01 3.89
CA LEU A 108 2.49 -10.71 4.73
C LEU A 108 1.13 -10.04 4.67
N LEU A 109 0.08 -10.85 4.86
CA LEU A 109 -1.30 -10.39 5.01
C LEU A 109 -1.79 -10.70 6.43
N SER A 110 -2.39 -9.71 7.08
CA SER A 110 -2.99 -9.84 8.41
C SER A 110 -4.36 -9.16 8.44
N PRO A 111 -5.31 -9.63 9.28
CA PRO A 111 -6.54 -8.88 9.57
C PRO A 111 -6.26 -7.43 10.01
#